data_AF-A0A1J4XF70-F1
#
_entry.id   AF-A0A1J4XF70-F1
#
_cell.length_a   1.000
_cell.length_b   1.000
_cell.length_c   1.000
_cell.angle_alpha   90.00
_cell.angle_beta   90.00
_cell.angle_gamma   90.00
#
_symmetry.space_group_name_H-M   'P 1'
#
loop_
_entity.id
_entity.type
_entity.pdbx_description
1 polymer ?
#
loop_
_entity_poly.entity_id
_entity_poly.type
_entity_poly.pdbx_seq_one_letter_code
_entity_poly.pdbx_strand_id
1 'polypeptide(L)'
;MPPRSPTRIKAPAVAVTVPANRDQAAAAVRQIGDLNREQMRLQAQLNDQIAALTQQYQPQLDALGEEVAALQKGVQTWAEAHRDELTRNGKSKTANLVTGEIAWRQRPPSCRITGADAVVETLERLGLGRFVRTKSEPNKEAILNEPEAVAGVAGIKIVTGVEDFVIIPFEAEAA
;
A
#
# COMPACT_ATOMS: atom_id res chain seq x y z
N MET A 1 -16.08 2.22 -25.26
CA MET A 1 -14.84 1.40 -25.23
C MET A 1 -15.23 0.03 -24.71
N PRO A 2 -15.12 -1.06 -25.50
CA PRO A 2 -15.53 -2.38 -25.03
C PRO A 2 -14.57 -2.89 -23.94
N PRO A 3 -15.04 -3.67 -22.95
CA PRO A 3 -14.20 -4.19 -21.88
C PRO A 3 -13.22 -5.23 -22.42
N ARG A 4 -11.93 -5.06 -22.11
CA ARG A 4 -10.89 -6.06 -22.41
C ARG A 4 -11.13 -7.29 -21.53
N SER A 5 -11.43 -8.42 -22.16
CA SER A 5 -11.47 -9.71 -21.47
C SER A 5 -10.10 -10.03 -20.86
N PRO A 6 -10.02 -10.56 -19.63
CA PRO A 6 -8.75 -10.92 -19.02
C PRO A 6 -8.12 -12.07 -19.81
N THR A 7 -6.94 -11.82 -20.38
CA THR A 7 -6.14 -12.85 -21.04
C THR A 7 -5.72 -13.87 -19.99
N ARG A 8 -6.33 -15.06 -19.98
CA ARG A 8 -5.90 -16.18 -19.14
C ARG A 8 -4.50 -16.58 -19.58
N ILE A 9 -3.50 -16.16 -18.82
CA ILE A 9 -2.15 -16.69 -18.92
C ILE A 9 -2.25 -18.15 -18.46
N LYS A 10 -2.16 -19.10 -19.39
CA LYS A 10 -2.02 -20.51 -19.03
C LYS A 10 -0.65 -20.66 -18.38
N ALA A 11 -0.61 -21.03 -17.11
CA ALA A 11 0.64 -21.33 -16.42
C ALA A 11 1.39 -22.42 -17.22
N PRO A 12 2.71 -22.27 -17.44
CA PRO A 12 3.51 -23.32 -18.06
C PRO A 12 3.41 -24.57 -17.19
N ALA A 13 3.27 -25.73 -17.84
CA ALA A 13 3.28 -27.02 -17.15
C ALA A 13 4.66 -27.20 -16.49
N VAL A 14 4.71 -27.07 -15.17
CA VAL A 14 5.91 -27.37 -14.39
C VAL A 14 6.15 -28.88 -14.50
N ALA A 15 7.36 -29.28 -14.91
CA ALA A 15 7.74 -30.69 -14.85
C ALA A 15 7.80 -31.11 -13.37
N VAL A 16 6.83 -31.94 -12.95
CA VAL A 16 6.74 -32.43 -11.56
C VAL A 16 7.47 -33.76 -11.46
N THR A 17 8.57 -33.78 -10.70
CA THR A 17 9.21 -35.03 -10.30
C THR A 17 8.42 -35.64 -9.14
N VAL A 18 7.75 -36.76 -9.39
CA VAL A 18 6.95 -37.46 -8.38
C VAL A 18 7.84 -38.47 -7.64
N PRO A 19 8.00 -38.37 -6.30
CA PRO A 19 8.72 -39.37 -5.53
C PRO A 19 8.06 -40.75 -5.64
N ALA A 20 8.85 -41.80 -5.89
CA ALA A 20 8.36 -43.16 -6.05
C ALA A 20 8.13 -43.91 -4.71
N ASN A 21 8.72 -43.42 -3.61
CA ASN A 21 8.64 -44.04 -2.29
C ASN A 21 8.81 -43.03 -1.14
N ARG A 22 8.62 -43.51 0.10
CA ARG A 22 8.71 -42.69 1.32
C ARG A 22 10.07 -42.01 1.51
N ASP A 23 11.16 -42.68 1.17
CA ASP A 23 12.51 -42.13 1.34
C ASP A 23 12.77 -40.99 0.37
N GLN A 24 12.34 -41.13 -0.89
CA GLN A 24 12.40 -40.05 -1.88
C GLN A 24 11.51 -38.86 -1.49
N ALA A 25 10.32 -39.12 -0.92
CA ALA A 25 9.46 -38.06 -0.41
C ALA A 25 10.11 -37.33 0.78
N ALA A 26 10.73 -38.06 1.71
CA ALA A 26 11.46 -37.46 2.83
C ALA A 26 12.66 -36.62 2.35
N ALA A 27 13.38 -37.09 1.32
CA ALA A 27 14.46 -36.32 0.69
C ALA A 27 13.94 -35.03 0.03
N ALA A 28 12.80 -35.09 -0.65
CA ALA A 28 12.15 -33.91 -1.23
C ALA A 28 11.70 -32.90 -0.16
N VAL A 29 11.10 -33.36 0.95
CA VAL A 29 10.73 -32.50 2.09
C VAL A 29 11.95 -31.81 2.70
N ARG A 30 13.07 -32.54 2.85
CA ARG A 30 14.34 -31.94 3.29
C ARG A 30 14.81 -30.86 2.33
N GLN A 31 14.82 -31.14 1.03
CA GLN A 31 15.25 -30.19 0.00
C GLN A 31 14.37 -28.94 -0.01
N ILE A 32 13.05 -29.08 0.18
CA ILE A 32 12.13 -27.94 0.33
C ILE A 32 12.55 -27.07 1.52
N GLY A 33 12.88 -27.69 2.67
CA GLY A 33 13.39 -26.97 3.84
C GLY A 33 14.69 -26.23 3.58
N ASP A 34 15.64 -26.86 2.90
CA ASP A 34 16.92 -26.25 2.52
C ASP A 34 16.71 -25.03 1.61
N LEU A 35 15.84 -25.15 0.60
CA LEU A 35 15.49 -24.05 -0.31
C LEU A 35 14.74 -22.92 0.40
N ASN A 36 13.86 -23.22 1.35
CA ASN A 36 13.16 -22.19 2.14
C ASN A 36 14.14 -21.39 3.01
N ARG A 37 15.11 -22.05 3.64
CA ARG A 37 16.19 -21.38 4.39
C ARG A 37 17.06 -20.51 3.49
N GLU A 38 17.40 -21.01 2.30
CA GLU A 38 18.17 -20.22 1.34
C GLU A 38 17.41 -18.99 0.86
N GLN A 39 16.12 -19.12 0.56
CA GLN A 39 15.26 -17.98 0.22
C GLN A 39 15.22 -16.95 1.34
N MET A 40 15.05 -17.39 2.60
CA MET A 40 15.05 -16.50 3.75
C MET A 40 16.39 -15.76 3.90
N ARG A 41 17.52 -16.47 3.73
CA ARG A 41 18.86 -15.89 3.78
C ARG A 41 19.07 -14.83 2.69
N LEU A 42 18.70 -15.15 1.45
CA LEU A 42 18.81 -14.20 0.32
C LEU A 42 17.90 -12.99 0.52
N GLN A 43 16.69 -13.18 1.05
CA GLN A 43 15.77 -12.09 1.35
C GLN A 43 16.33 -11.17 2.46
N ALA A 44 16.95 -11.74 3.49
CA ALA A 44 17.61 -10.96 4.53
C ALA A 44 18.78 -10.14 3.96
N GLN A 45 19.65 -10.77 3.17
CA GLN A 45 20.75 -10.07 2.49
C GLN A 45 20.26 -8.94 1.57
N LEU A 46 19.18 -9.17 0.83
CA LEU A 46 18.56 -8.15 -0.01
C LEU A 46 18.08 -6.96 0.82
N ASN A 47 17.40 -7.22 1.93
CA ASN A 47 16.90 -6.17 2.83
C ASN A 47 18.06 -5.37 3.44
N ASP A 48 19.15 -6.04 3.84
CA ASP A 48 20.35 -5.38 4.35
C ASP A 48 21.00 -4.47 3.28
N GLN A 49 21.06 -4.94 2.03
CA GLN A 49 21.57 -4.13 0.92
C GLN A 49 20.68 -2.92 0.62
N ILE A 50 19.36 -3.08 0.64
CA ILE A 50 18.41 -1.97 0.49
C ILE A 50 18.61 -0.95 1.61
N ALA A 51 18.76 -1.41 2.85
CA ALA A 51 18.99 -0.54 4.00
C ALA A 51 20.32 0.23 3.87
N ALA A 52 21.41 -0.46 3.53
CA ALA A 52 22.72 0.16 3.34
C ALA A 52 22.71 1.19 2.20
N LEU A 53 22.08 0.86 1.07
CA LEU A 53 21.95 1.77 -0.07
C LEU A 53 21.11 3.00 0.29
N THR A 54 20.01 2.79 1.01
CA THR A 54 19.18 3.89 1.50
C THR A 54 19.99 4.80 2.43
N GLN A 55 20.70 4.24 3.41
CA GLN A 55 21.53 5.00 4.35
C GLN A 55 22.65 5.78 3.65
N GLN A 56 23.21 5.25 2.56
CA GLN A 56 24.26 5.92 1.79
C GLN A 56 23.76 7.18 1.08
N TYR A 57 22.56 7.12 0.49
CA TYR A 57 22.02 8.21 -0.34
C TYR A 57 21.09 9.15 0.43
N GLN A 58 20.50 8.71 1.54
CA GLN A 58 19.56 9.52 2.33
C GLN A 58 20.15 10.89 2.74
N PRO A 59 21.39 11.00 3.25
CA PRO A 59 21.95 12.30 3.63
C PRO A 59 22.12 13.28 2.45
N GLN A 60 22.44 12.77 1.26
CA GLN A 60 22.58 13.60 0.05
C GLN A 60 21.22 14.09 -0.43
N LEU A 61 20.20 13.23 -0.38
CA LEU A 61 18.83 13.60 -0.70
C LEU A 61 18.28 14.63 0.31
N ASP A 62 18.58 14.45 1.59
CA ASP A 62 18.18 15.37 2.65
C ASP A 62 18.84 16.75 2.44
N ALA A 63 20.16 16.79 2.19
CA ALA A 63 20.88 18.04 1.93
C ALA A 63 20.34 18.78 0.68
N LEU A 64 20.08 18.06 -0.41
CA LEU A 64 19.46 18.64 -1.61
C LEU A 64 18.04 19.16 -1.30
N GLY A 65 17.27 18.41 -0.50
CA GLY A 65 15.94 18.82 -0.04
C GLY A 65 15.98 20.11 0.78
N GLU A 66 16.93 20.23 1.70
CA GLU A 66 17.15 21.43 2.52
C GLU A 66 17.54 22.64 1.68
N GLU A 67 18.46 22.48 0.72
CA GLU A 67 18.88 23.55 -0.19
C GLU A 67 17.71 24.03 -1.07
N VAL A 68 16.94 23.09 -1.64
CA VAL A 68 15.74 23.40 -2.41
C VAL A 68 14.72 24.14 -1.54
N ALA A 69 14.49 23.70 -0.31
CA ALA A 69 13.55 24.37 0.61
C ALA A 69 13.99 25.80 0.95
N ALA A 70 15.29 26.00 1.20
CA ALA A 70 15.85 27.33 1.47
C ALA A 70 15.69 28.27 0.26
N LEU A 71 16.03 27.79 -0.94
CA LEU A 71 15.85 28.55 -2.19
C LEU A 71 14.38 28.88 -2.46
N GLN A 72 13.48 27.90 -2.30
CA GLN A 72 12.04 28.11 -2.42
C GLN A 72 11.55 29.19 -1.45
N LYS A 73 12.01 29.17 -0.20
CA LYS A 73 11.64 30.17 0.80
C LYS A 73 12.18 31.56 0.43
N GLY A 74 13.39 31.65 -0.10
CA GLY A 74 13.96 32.89 -0.61
C GLY A 74 13.15 33.47 -1.77
N VAL A 75 12.87 32.66 -2.79
CA VAL A 75 12.05 33.05 -3.96
C VAL A 75 10.65 33.47 -3.52
N GLN A 76 10.01 32.72 -2.62
CA GLN A 76 8.69 33.06 -2.08
C GLN A 76 8.72 34.43 -1.38
N THR A 77 9.69 34.66 -0.49
CA THR A 77 9.79 35.90 0.28
C THR A 77 9.97 37.11 -0.64
N TRP A 78 10.82 36.99 -1.66
CA TRP A 78 11.00 38.03 -2.66
C TRP A 78 9.73 38.25 -3.49
N ALA A 79 9.08 37.18 -3.96
CA ALA A 79 7.88 37.27 -4.79
C ALA A 79 6.67 37.86 -4.02
N GLU A 80 6.58 37.60 -2.71
CA GLU A 80 5.57 38.21 -1.84
C GLU A 80 5.81 39.71 -1.67
N ALA A 81 7.06 40.14 -1.50
CA ALA A 81 7.42 41.55 -1.40
C ALA A 81 7.20 42.34 -2.72
N HIS A 82 7.31 41.67 -3.88
CA HIS A 82 7.16 42.28 -5.21
C HIS A 82 5.85 41.87 -5.91
N ARG A 83 4.87 41.40 -5.14
CA ARG A 83 3.67 40.76 -5.69
C ARG A 83 2.91 41.68 -6.65
N ASP A 84 2.73 42.95 -6.31
CA ASP A 84 1.98 43.89 -7.13
C ASP A 84 2.67 44.17 -8.47
N GLU A 85 4.00 44.30 -8.47
CA GLU A 85 4.79 44.44 -9.69
C GLU A 85 4.66 43.21 -10.58
N LEU A 86 4.90 42.02 -10.00
CA LEU A 86 4.88 40.74 -10.71
C LEU A 86 3.50 40.37 -11.28
N THR A 87 2.44 40.79 -10.59
CA THR A 87 1.05 40.49 -10.98
C THR A 87 0.38 41.63 -11.75
N ARG A 88 1.09 42.74 -12.03
CA ARG A 88 0.52 43.97 -12.61
C ARG A 88 -0.69 44.47 -11.82
N ASN A 89 -0.51 44.62 -10.51
CA ASN A 89 -1.56 44.95 -9.53
C ASN A 89 -2.73 43.95 -9.55
N GLY A 90 -2.42 42.64 -9.57
CA GLY A 90 -3.41 41.56 -9.53
C GLY A 90 -4.10 41.22 -10.86
N LYS A 91 -3.68 41.79 -11.99
CA LYS A 91 -4.20 41.45 -13.33
C LYS A 91 -3.76 40.06 -13.83
N SER A 92 -2.66 39.53 -13.29
CA SER A 92 -2.18 38.16 -13.54
C SER A 92 -1.97 37.43 -12.22
N LYS A 93 -2.05 36.09 -12.24
CA LYS A 93 -1.65 35.22 -11.12
C LYS A 93 -0.38 34.42 -11.44
N THR A 94 0.30 34.76 -12.52
CA THR A 94 1.56 34.16 -12.97
C THR A 94 2.56 35.25 -13.32
N ALA A 95 3.82 34.99 -13.00
CA ALA A 95 4.97 35.83 -13.33
C ALA A 95 6.02 34.96 -14.04
N ASN A 96 6.28 35.28 -15.30
CA ASN A 96 7.27 34.59 -16.12
C ASN A 96 8.66 35.17 -15.83
N LEU A 97 9.61 34.28 -15.54
CA LEU A 97 11.03 34.55 -15.41
C LEU A 97 11.77 33.95 -16.61
N VAL A 98 13.02 34.36 -16.84
CA VAL A 98 13.86 33.80 -17.91
C VAL A 98 14.07 32.29 -17.75
N THR A 99 14.11 31.81 -16.51
CA THR A 99 14.43 30.41 -16.16
C THR A 99 13.22 29.61 -15.64
N GLY A 100 12.02 30.20 -15.59
CA GLY A 100 10.85 29.52 -15.05
C GLY A 100 9.65 30.43 -14.82
N GLU A 101 8.66 29.97 -14.04
CA GLU A 101 7.45 30.73 -13.72
C GLU A 101 7.17 30.67 -12.21
N ILE A 102 6.68 31.78 -11.65
CA ILE A 102 6.09 31.86 -10.31
C ILE A 102 4.59 32.05 -10.47
N ALA A 103 3.78 31.22 -9.79
CA ALA A 103 2.34 31.29 -9.87
C ALA A 103 1.67 31.31 -8.49
N TRP A 104 0.70 32.20 -8.31
CA TRP A 104 -0.16 32.24 -7.13
C TRP A 104 -1.41 31.40 -7.39
N ARG A 105 -1.45 30.21 -6.80
CA ARG A 105 -2.60 29.30 -6.89
C ARG A 105 -3.37 29.27 -5.59
N GLN A 106 -4.69 29.32 -5.69
CA GLN A 106 -5.56 28.99 -4.57
C GLN A 106 -5.62 27.47 -4.46
N ARG A 107 -5.20 26.92 -3.32
CA ARG A 107 -5.39 25.50 -3.05
C ARG A 107 -6.90 25.23 -2.98
N PRO A 108 -7.41 24.15 -3.60
CA PRO A 108 -8.79 23.72 -3.37
C PRO A 108 -9.07 23.59 -1.87
N PRO A 109 -10.30 23.87 -1.39
CA PRO A 109 -10.65 23.69 0.01
C PRO A 109 -10.29 22.28 0.50
N SER A 110 -9.60 22.20 1.63
CA SER A 110 -9.29 20.95 2.32
C SER A 110 -10.07 20.85 3.62
N CYS A 111 -10.62 19.68 3.93
CA CYS A 111 -11.25 19.40 5.21
C CYS A 111 -10.25 18.70 6.13
N ARG A 112 -10.01 19.26 7.33
CA ARG A 112 -9.25 18.61 8.41
C ARG A 112 -10.23 18.19 9.49
N ILE A 113 -10.14 16.93 9.89
CA ILE A 113 -10.97 16.35 10.96
C ILE A 113 -10.04 15.99 12.12
N THR A 114 -10.40 16.42 13.33
CA THR A 114 -9.71 16.06 14.58
C THR A 114 -10.73 15.37 15.48
N GLY A 115 -10.39 14.21 16.03
CA GLY A 115 -11.32 13.41 16.83
C GLY A 115 -12.48 12.87 15.98
N ALA A 116 -12.15 12.02 15.00
CA ALA A 116 -13.09 11.53 13.99
C ALA A 116 -14.37 10.94 14.59
N ASP A 117 -14.27 10.16 15.67
CA ASP A 117 -15.42 9.49 16.29
C ASP A 117 -16.42 10.50 16.89
N ALA A 118 -15.94 11.49 17.63
CA ALA A 118 -16.79 12.54 18.20
C ALA A 118 -17.44 13.42 17.11
N VAL A 119 -16.72 13.63 16.00
CA VAL A 119 -17.26 14.30 14.82
C VAL A 119 -18.36 13.47 14.17
N VAL A 120 -18.17 12.16 14.02
CA VAL A 120 -19.19 11.25 13.49
C VAL A 120 -20.44 11.25 14.37
N GLU A 121 -20.30 11.07 15.68
CA GLU A 121 -21.43 11.09 16.62
C GLU A 121 -22.20 12.43 16.56
N THR A 122 -21.46 13.54 16.48
CA THR A 122 -22.07 14.86 16.38
C THR A 122 -22.77 15.07 15.03
N LEU A 123 -22.17 14.61 13.93
CA LEU A 123 -22.80 14.65 12.60
C LEU A 123 -24.10 13.84 12.59
N GLU A 124 -24.11 12.64 13.19
CA GLU A 124 -25.31 11.81 13.29
C GLU A 124 -26.40 12.47 14.15
N ARG A 125 -26.03 12.97 15.34
CA ARG A 125 -26.94 13.71 16.25
C ARG A 125 -27.55 14.96 15.60
N LEU A 126 -26.80 15.64 14.74
CA LEU A 126 -27.28 16.82 14.00
C LEU A 126 -28.05 16.46 12.72
N GLY A 127 -28.30 15.18 12.43
CA GLY A 127 -28.98 14.74 11.22
C GLY A 127 -28.16 14.94 9.94
N LEU A 128 -26.84 15.12 10.05
CA LEU A 128 -25.91 15.35 8.95
C LEU A 128 -25.26 14.06 8.44
N GLY A 129 -26.01 12.95 8.48
CA GLY A 129 -25.54 11.61 8.08
C GLY A 129 -24.98 11.53 6.66
N ARG A 130 -25.33 12.45 5.75
CA ARG A 130 -24.74 12.53 4.40
C ARG A 130 -23.21 12.75 4.38
N PHE A 131 -22.63 13.20 5.49
CA PHE A 131 -21.19 13.40 5.66
C PHE A 131 -20.52 12.24 6.40
N VAL A 132 -21.30 11.27 6.90
CA VAL A 132 -20.81 10.05 7.52
C VAL A 132 -20.84 8.93 6.49
N ARG A 133 -19.71 8.26 6.28
CA ARG A 133 -19.64 7.11 5.37
C ARG A 133 -19.77 5.82 6.16
N THR A 134 -20.87 5.11 5.95
CA THR A 134 -21.07 3.76 6.51
C THR A 134 -20.52 2.71 5.53
N LYS A 135 -19.74 1.76 6.03
CA LYS A 135 -19.31 0.57 5.30
C LYS A 135 -19.94 -0.65 5.95
N SER A 136 -20.83 -1.33 5.24
CA SER A 136 -21.39 -2.61 5.70
C SER A 136 -20.62 -3.75 5.03
N GLU A 137 -20.03 -4.62 5.83
CA GLU A 137 -19.30 -5.80 5.35
C GLU A 137 -19.94 -7.07 5.94
N PRO A 138 -20.02 -8.18 5.18
CA PRO A 138 -20.47 -9.44 5.72
C PRO A 138 -19.57 -9.88 6.89
N ASN A 139 -20.18 -10.11 8.05
CA ASN A 139 -19.46 -10.64 9.21
C ASN A 139 -19.29 -12.15 9.06
N LYS A 140 -18.14 -12.57 8.53
CA LYS A 140 -17.83 -13.99 8.31
C LYS A 140 -17.78 -14.78 9.61
N GLU A 141 -17.32 -14.19 10.71
CA GLU A 141 -17.24 -14.86 12.01
C GLU A 141 -18.64 -15.17 12.55
N ALA A 142 -19.55 -14.18 12.51
CA ALA A 142 -20.95 -14.38 12.89
C ALA A 142 -21.64 -15.43 12.00
N ILE A 143 -21.38 -15.40 10.69
CA ILE A 143 -21.87 -16.40 9.74
C ILE A 143 -21.38 -17.81 10.09
N LEU A 144 -20.10 -17.97 10.48
CA LEU A 144 -19.55 -19.26 10.88
C LEU A 144 -20.06 -19.72 12.26
N ASN A 145 -20.42 -18.78 13.14
CA ASN A 145 -21.01 -19.08 14.45
C ASN A 145 -22.47 -19.55 14.32
N GLU A 146 -23.23 -18.98 13.37
CA GLU A 146 -24.64 -19.31 13.11
C GLU A 146 -24.88 -19.69 11.62
N PRO A 147 -24.30 -20.81 11.17
CA PRO A 147 -24.30 -21.18 9.74
C PRO A 147 -25.70 -21.50 9.21
N GLU A 148 -26.58 -22.02 10.06
CA GLU A 148 -27.97 -22.34 9.70
C GLU A 148 -28.80 -21.07 9.45
N ALA A 149 -28.52 -19.98 10.16
CA ALA A 149 -29.27 -18.72 10.06
C ALA A 149 -29.12 -18.06 8.67
N VAL A 150 -28.06 -18.40 7.94
CA VAL A 150 -27.79 -17.89 6.59
C VAL A 150 -27.95 -18.96 5.51
N ALA A 151 -28.55 -20.11 5.84
CA ALA A 151 -28.81 -21.17 4.89
C ALA A 151 -29.69 -20.66 3.74
N GLY A 152 -29.21 -20.78 2.50
CA GLY A 152 -29.93 -20.37 1.29
C GLY A 152 -29.74 -18.91 0.87
N VAL A 153 -28.95 -18.12 1.60
CA VAL A 153 -28.60 -16.76 1.17
C VAL A 153 -27.69 -16.82 -0.07
N ALA A 154 -28.18 -16.28 -1.19
CA ALA A 154 -27.44 -16.24 -2.44
C ALA A 154 -26.09 -15.52 -2.26
N GLY A 155 -24.99 -16.20 -2.62
CA GLY A 155 -23.63 -15.67 -2.51
C GLY A 155 -22.89 -16.05 -1.23
N ILE A 156 -23.54 -16.69 -0.24
CA ILE A 156 -22.87 -17.27 0.92
C ILE A 156 -22.72 -18.78 0.69
N LYS A 157 -21.47 -19.24 0.62
CA LYS A 157 -21.13 -20.67 0.58
C LYS A 157 -20.20 -20.98 1.75
N ILE A 158 -20.69 -21.80 2.67
CA ILE A 158 -19.87 -22.35 3.75
C ILE A 158 -19.13 -23.56 3.19
N VAL A 159 -17.80 -23.49 3.21
CA VAL A 159 -16.93 -24.56 2.73
C VAL A 159 -16.41 -25.29 3.96
N THR A 160 -16.80 -26.56 4.11
CA THR A 160 -16.40 -27.42 5.23
C THR A 160 -15.71 -28.68 4.71
N GLY A 161 -14.82 -29.25 5.52
CA GLY A 161 -14.18 -30.53 5.20
C GLY A 161 -13.19 -30.46 4.03
N VAL A 162 -12.61 -29.28 3.77
CA VAL A 162 -11.46 -29.16 2.87
C VAL A 162 -10.22 -29.55 3.65
N GLU A 163 -9.53 -30.58 3.17
CA GLU A 163 -8.23 -30.99 3.69
C GLU A 163 -7.14 -30.25 2.93
N ASP A 164 -6.31 -29.51 3.66
CA ASP A 164 -5.12 -28.88 3.09
C ASP A 164 -3.93 -29.83 3.18
N PHE A 165 -3.21 -29.99 2.06
CA PHE A 165 -1.93 -30.69 2.05
C PHE A 165 -0.82 -29.71 2.45
N VAL A 166 -0.21 -29.95 3.60
CA VAL A 166 0.85 -29.09 4.15
C VAL A 166 2.15 -29.87 4.25
N ILE A 167 3.23 -29.31 3.72
CA ILE A 167 4.59 -29.79 3.95
C ILE A 167 5.24 -28.88 4.98
N ILE A 168 5.65 -29.46 6.12
CA ILE A 168 6.40 -28.76 7.17
C ILE A 168 7.79 -29.39 7.21
N PRO A 169 8.80 -28.80 6.52
CA PRO A 169 10.17 -29.25 6.65
C PRO A 169 10.66 -29.07 8.08
N PHE A 170 11.60 -29.91 8.53
CA PHE A 170 12.18 -29.76 9.85
C PHE A 170 12.97 -28.44 9.96
N GLU A 171 12.63 -27.65 10.96
CA GLU A 171 13.36 -26.45 11.37
C GLU A 171 14.11 -26.80 12.65
N ALA A 172 15.44 -26.96 12.55
CA ALA A 172 16.27 -26.92 13.74
C ALA A 172 16.44 -25.46 14.13
N GLU A 173 15.89 -25.05 15.27
CA GLU A 173 16.32 -23.79 15.90
C GLU A 173 17.82 -23.91 16.20
N ALA A 174 18.63 -23.02 15.64
CA ALA A 174 20.01 -22.89 16.04
C ALA A 174 20.01 -22.33 17.47
N ALA A 175 20.34 -23.19 18.44
CA ALA A 175 20.54 -22.84 19.84
C ALA A 175 21.74 -21.91 20.05
#